data_AF-A0A0F9LC96-F1
#
_entry.id   AF-A0A0F9LC96-F1
#
_cell.length_a   1.000
_cell.length_b   1.000
_cell.length_c   1.000
_cell.angle_alpha   90.00
_cell.angle_beta   90.00
_cell.angle_gamma   90.00
#
_symmetry.space_group_name_H-M   'P 1'
#
loop_
_entity.id
_entity.type
_entity.pdbx_description
1 polymer ?
#
loop_
_entity_poly.entity_id
_entity_poly.type
_entity_poly.pdbx_seq_one_letter_code
_entity_poly.pdbx_strand_id
1 'polypeptide(L)'
;MEIPILLGANPKIANPVEWIPIRFGRWFVRVEGLENSELALHSNGPFKNKVRITLPAMNGAVYMGPCQVRAEFVKRGTERAVSIFAEEHHAN
;
A
#
# COMPACT_ATOMS: atom_id res chain seq x y z
N MET A 1 2.92 -14.31 -5.97
CA MET A 1 1.49 -13.93 -6.14
C MET A 1 1.32 -12.46 -5.75
N GLU A 2 0.20 -11.81 -6.12
CA GLU A 2 -0.07 -10.42 -5.69
C GLU A 2 -1.48 -10.25 -5.09
N ILE A 3 -1.61 -9.26 -4.21
CA ILE A 3 -2.89 -8.83 -3.62
C ILE A 3 -3.05 -7.33 -3.86
N PRO A 4 -4.13 -6.88 -4.53
CA PRO A 4 -4.41 -5.45 -4.68
C PRO A 4 -4.81 -4.86 -3.32
N ILE A 5 -4.09 -3.84 -2.88
CA ILE A 5 -4.43 -3.03 -1.70
C ILE A 5 -5.33 -1.85 -2.11
N LEU A 6 -5.01 -1.25 -3.25
CA LEU A 6 -5.76 -0.16 -3.85
C LEU A 6 -5.71 -0.35 -5.37
N LEU A 7 -6.83 -0.24 -6.07
CA LEU A 7 -6.88 -0.50 -7.51
C LEU A 7 -7.53 0.67 -8.24
N GLY A 8 -6.76 1.32 -9.11
CA GLY A 8 -7.26 2.37 -10.01
C GLY A 8 -7.88 3.58 -9.30
N ALA A 9 -7.48 3.86 -8.07
CA ALA A 9 -8.12 4.86 -7.23
C ALA A 9 -7.73 6.27 -7.69
N ASN A 10 -8.74 7.08 -8.02
CA ASN A 10 -8.52 8.48 -8.34
C ASN A 10 -8.30 9.30 -7.05
N PRO A 11 -7.12 9.91 -6.82
CA PRO A 11 -6.82 10.64 -5.59
C PRO A 11 -7.76 11.80 -5.30
N LYS A 12 -8.49 12.33 -6.29
CA LYS A 12 -9.43 13.44 -6.08
C LYS A 12 -10.71 13.02 -5.37
N ILE A 13 -11.14 11.77 -5.52
CA ILE A 13 -12.43 11.28 -5.05
C ILE A 13 -12.33 10.03 -4.16
N ALA A 14 -11.25 9.27 -4.25
CA ALA A 14 -11.10 8.03 -3.53
C ALA A 14 -10.91 8.26 -2.04
N ASN A 15 -11.66 7.53 -1.21
CA ASN A 15 -11.48 7.50 0.22
C ASN A 15 -11.35 6.05 0.71
N PRO A 16 -10.20 5.40 0.48
CA PRO A 16 -9.99 4.02 0.88
C PRO A 16 -10.08 3.89 2.41
N VAL A 17 -11.01 3.07 2.88
CA VAL A 17 -11.24 2.83 4.32
C VAL A 17 -11.06 1.36 4.69
N GLU A 18 -11.04 0.48 3.70
CA GLU A 18 -10.98 -0.96 3.85
C GLU A 18 -9.61 -1.44 4.32
N TRP A 19 -9.63 -2.39 5.27
CA TRP A 19 -8.45 -3.15 5.66
C TRP A 19 -8.34 -4.40 4.79
N ILE A 20 -7.26 -4.51 4.04
CA ILE A 20 -6.98 -5.59 3.12
C ILE A 20 -6.09 -6.63 3.80
N PRO A 21 -6.50 -7.91 3.88
CA PRO A 21 -5.69 -8.95 4.47
C PRO A 21 -4.56 -9.40 3.52
N ILE A 22 -3.32 -9.30 3.97
CA ILE A 22 -2.14 -9.83 3.29
C ILE A 22 -1.73 -11.14 3.95
N ARG A 23 -1.74 -12.23 3.18
CA ARG A 23 -1.45 -13.59 3.67
C ARG A 23 0.01 -14.00 3.51
N PHE A 24 0.82 -13.19 2.83
CA PHE A 24 2.22 -13.48 2.56
C PHE A 24 3.08 -13.32 3.82
N GLY A 25 4.02 -14.24 4.04
CA GLY A 25 4.99 -14.11 5.13
C GLY A 25 5.98 -12.97 4.91
N ARG A 26 6.33 -12.70 3.65
CA ARG A 26 7.18 -11.58 3.22
C ARG A 26 6.68 -11.06 1.88
N TRP A 27 6.66 -9.75 1.69
CA TRP A 27 6.11 -9.15 0.47
C TRP A 27 6.68 -7.75 0.19
N PHE A 28 6.65 -7.34 -1.07
CA PHE A 28 7.01 -5.99 -1.52
C PHE A 28 5.78 -5.15 -1.78
N VAL A 29 5.89 -3.84 -1.60
CA VAL A 29 4.89 -2.89 -2.11
C VAL A 29 5.26 -2.48 -3.53
N ARG A 30 4.33 -2.63 -4.47
CA ARG A 30 4.39 -2.01 -5.80
C ARG A 30 3.34 -0.92 -5.89
N VAL A 31 3.74 0.27 -6.34
CA VAL A 31 2.83 1.40 -6.57
C VAL A 31 2.89 1.84 -8.03
N GLU A 32 1.72 2.01 -8.64
CA GLU A 32 1.57 2.43 -10.03
C GLU A 32 0.75 3.71 -10.14
N GLY A 33 1.11 4.56 -11.11
CA GLY A 33 0.36 5.76 -11.44
C GLY A 33 0.49 6.91 -10.44
N LEU A 34 1.46 6.85 -9.51
CA LEU A 34 1.75 7.94 -8.59
C LEU A 34 2.69 8.98 -9.22
N GLU A 35 2.34 10.24 -9.10
CA GLU A 35 3.14 11.38 -9.58
C GLU A 35 3.39 12.40 -8.46
N ASN A 36 2.33 12.88 -7.78
CA ASN A 36 2.39 13.99 -6.84
C ASN A 36 1.43 13.87 -5.63
N SER A 37 0.66 12.79 -5.54
CA SER A 37 -0.02 12.37 -4.33
C SER A 37 0.99 11.90 -3.27
N GLU A 38 0.62 12.02 -1.99
CA GLU A 38 1.31 11.35 -0.90
C GLU A 38 0.38 10.29 -0.33
N LEU A 39 0.88 9.06 -0.28
CA LEU A 39 0.17 7.91 0.28
C LEU A 39 0.79 7.50 1.62
N ALA A 40 -0.04 6.94 2.49
CA ALA A 40 0.38 6.18 3.65
C ALA A 40 -0.23 4.78 3.60
N LEU A 41 0.54 3.77 4.03
CA LEU A 41 0.06 2.40 4.18
C LEU A 41 0.06 2.00 5.65
N HIS A 42 -1.10 1.93 6.27
CA HIS A 42 -1.25 1.52 7.66
C HIS A 42 -1.25 0.01 7.77
N SER A 43 -0.69 -0.53 8.85
CA SER A 43 -0.76 -1.95 9.22
C SER A 43 -1.38 -2.09 10.61
N ASN A 44 -2.22 -3.10 10.81
CA ASN A 44 -2.85 -3.42 12.10
C ASN A 44 -2.40 -4.78 12.69
N GLY A 45 -1.26 -5.30 12.23
CA GLY A 45 -0.71 -6.59 12.69
C GLY A 45 -0.31 -6.61 14.18
N PRO A 46 0.08 -7.80 14.72
CA PRO A 46 0.44 -7.99 16.13
C PRO A 46 1.61 -7.10 16.56
N PHE A 47 2.50 -6.76 15.63
CA PHE A 47 3.40 -5.62 15.76
C PHE A 47 2.61 -4.37 15.39
N LYS A 48 2.02 -3.68 16.39
CA LYS A 48 1.27 -2.40 16.27
C LYS A 48 2.17 -1.24 15.82
N ASN A 49 2.94 -1.43 14.76
CA ASN A 49 3.68 -0.36 14.12
C ASN A 49 2.74 0.22 13.07
N LYS A 50 2.18 1.40 13.37
CA LYS A 50 1.69 2.30 12.33
C LYS A 50 2.90 2.69 11.48
N VAL A 51 3.24 1.86 10.49
CA VAL A 51 4.33 2.20 9.58
C VAL A 51 3.76 3.26 8.64
N ARG A 52 3.92 4.55 8.99
CA ARG A 52 3.62 5.62 8.05
C ARG A 52 4.71 5.62 7.00
N ILE A 53 4.47 4.88 5.92
CA ILE A 53 5.40 4.83 4.80
C ILE A 53 4.88 5.84 3.80
N THR A 54 5.68 6.86 3.52
CA THR A 54 5.33 7.91 2.56
C THR A 54 6.03 7.62 1.24
N LEU A 55 5.33 7.77 0.11
CA LEU A 55 5.97 7.69 -1.20
C LEU A 55 6.94 8.87 -1.43
N PRO A 56 8.04 8.65 -2.17
CA PRO A 56 8.36 7.47 -2.99
C PRO A 56 8.94 6.27 -2.23
N ALA A 57 9.23 6.38 -0.93
CA ALA A 57 9.92 5.34 -0.16
C ALA A 57 9.14 4.02 -0.01
N MET A 58 7.84 3.99 -0.31
CA MET A 58 7.04 2.75 -0.30
C MET A 58 7.36 1.82 -1.47
N ASN A 59 7.73 2.32 -2.65
CA ASN A 59 7.82 1.46 -3.83
C ASN A 59 9.07 0.56 -3.75
N GLY A 60 8.87 -0.76 -3.77
CA GLY A 60 9.90 -1.77 -3.55
C GLY A 60 10.22 -2.05 -2.08
N ALA A 61 9.53 -1.42 -1.13
CA ALA A 61 9.75 -1.67 0.29
C ALA A 61 9.26 -3.07 0.69
N VAL A 62 10.05 -3.76 1.53
CA VAL A 62 9.78 -5.12 2.01
C VAL A 62 9.10 -5.08 3.36
N TYR A 63 8.04 -5.87 3.50
CA TYR A 63 7.31 -6.06 4.75
C TYR A 63 7.22 -7.53 5.12
N MET A 64 7.09 -7.78 6.43
CA MET A 64 6.78 -9.08 6.99
C MET A 64 5.28 -9.14 7.26
N GLY A 65 4.63 -10.22 6.85
CA GLY A 65 3.23 -10.53 7.17
C GLY A 65 3.13 -11.85 7.96
N PRO A 66 1.93 -12.45 8.11
CA PRO A 66 0.61 -11.96 7.67
C PRO A 66 0.11 -10.75 8.47
N CYS A 67 -0.65 -9.86 7.83
CA CYS A 67 -1.21 -8.66 8.46
C CYS A 67 -2.45 -8.15 7.70
N GLN A 68 -3.14 -7.12 8.22
CA GLN A 68 -4.05 -6.33 7.39
C GLN A 68 -3.46 -4.94 7.19
N VAL A 69 -3.67 -4.41 6.00
CA VAL A 69 -3.16 -3.10 5.60
C VAL A 69 -4.26 -2.22 5.05
N ARG A 70 -4.10 -0.90 5.16
CA ARG A 70 -5.02 0.08 4.58
C ARG A 70 -4.24 1.23 3.98
N ALA A 71 -4.57 1.57 2.73
CA ALA A 71 -4.03 2.77 2.08
C ALA A 71 -4.77 4.03 2.51
N GLU A 72 -4.07 5.15 2.57
CA GLU A 72 -4.64 6.49 2.80
C GLU A 72 -3.95 7.50 1.88
N PHE A 73 -4.74 8.37 1.25
CA PHE A 73 -4.24 9.56 0.58
C PHE A 73 -4.01 10.66 1.62
N VAL A 74 -2.75 10.84 2.04
CA VAL A 74 -2.33 11.92 2.95
C VAL A 74 -2.38 13.27 2.23
N LYS A 75 -1.92 13.28 0.97
CA LYS A 75 -2.02 14.43 0.07
C LYS A 75 -2.57 13.95 -1.25
N ARG A 76 -3.59 14.66 -1.74
CA ARG A 76 -4.27 14.34 -3.00
C ARG A 76 -3.60 15.09 -4.14
N GLY A 77 -3.09 14.34 -5.10
CA GLY A 77 -2.45 14.83 -6.31
C GLY A 77 -3.41 14.97 -7.48
N THR A 78 -2.84 15.01 -8.69
CA THR A 78 -3.56 15.23 -9.95
C THR A 78 -3.70 13.96 -10.79
N GLU A 79 -3.17 12.84 -10.31
CA GLU A 79 -3.13 11.59 -11.07
C GLU A 79 -4.55 11.11 -11.40
N ARG A 80 -4.69 10.44 -12.54
CA ARG A 80 -5.99 9.88 -12.95
C ARG A 80 -6.38 8.69 -12.10
N ALA A 81 -5.41 7.85 -11.76
CA ALA A 81 -5.59 6.61 -11.04
C ALA A 81 -4.26 6.19 -10.39
N VAL A 82 -4.34 5.70 -9.16
CA VAL A 82 -3.22 5.14 -8.41
C VAL A 82 -3.59 3.73 -7.95
N SER A 83 -2.67 2.78 -8.11
CA SER A 83 -2.83 1.41 -7.64
C SER A 83 -1.68 1.03 -6.71
N ILE A 84 -1.97 0.21 -5.70
CA ILE A 84 -1.01 -0.30 -4.72
C ILE A 84 -1.22 -1.81 -4.63
N PHE A 85 -0.15 -2.56 -4.74
CA PHE A 85 -0.15 -4.02 -4.68
C PHE A 85 0.84 -4.50 -3.62
N ALA A 86 0.48 -5.59 -2.95
CA ALA A 86 1.41 -6.41 -2.19
C ALA A 86 1.83 -7.59 -3.07
N GLU A 87 3.13 -7.71 -3.34
CA GLU A 87 3.70 -8.82 -4.11
C GLU A 87 4.45 -9.76 -3.19
N GLU A 88 4.12 -11.05 -3.21
CA GLU A 88 4.79 -12.07 -2.42
C GLU A 88 6.28 -12.15 -2.75
N HIS A 89 7.11 -12.14 -1.72
CA HIS A 89 8.55 -12.33 -1.84
C HIS A 89 8.95 -13.68 -1.26
N HIS A 90 9.22 -14.63 -2.14
CA HIS A 90 9.86 -15.88 -1.76
C HIS A 90 11.36 -15.60 -1.56
N ALA A 91 11.88 -15.86 -0.35
CA ALA A 91 13.33 -15.93 -0.19
C ALA A 91 13.82 -17.14 -1.01
N ASN A 92 14.72 -16.90 -1.96
CA ASN A 92 15.48 -17.96 -2.63
C ASN A 92 16.39 -18.68 -1.64
#